data_AF-A0A2P5LVI1-F1
#
_entry.id   AF-A0A2P5LVI1-F1
#
_cell.length_a   1.000
_cell.length_b   1.000
_cell.length_c   1.000
_cell.angle_alpha   90.00
_cell.angle_beta   90.00
_cell.angle_gamma   90.00
#
_symmetry.space_group_name_H-M   'P 1'
#
loop_
_entity.id
_entity.type
_entity.pdbx_description
1 polymer ?
#
loop_
_entity_poly.entity_id
_entity_poly.type
_entity_poly.pdbx_seq_one_letter_code
_entity_poly.pdbx_strand_id
1 'polypeptide(L)'
;MAYYQNIFTKLQVHGEPDLGVPLKDSASDRGTQTASSYWLGKFGDAQLGPVYLGWTGITSIVCGIIAIEIIGLNMWASVNWDPVQFVRRLFWLSLDPPKPEYGLSIPPLAEGGWWLLAGLFLTTSILLWWVRTYRRARALGMGTHVAWAFAAAIWLYLVLGFIRPLMMGSWSEAVPFGIFPHLDWTQNFSIRYGNLFYNPFHALSIVFLYGSALLFAMHAATILAVSRYGGEREIEQITDRGTASERAALFWRWTMGFNATMESIHRWAYWFAILCPITGGIGILLTGTVVDNWYEWGVKHLIVPADPNMWPATPPPV
;
A
#
# COMPACT_ATOMS: atom_id res chain seq x y z
N MET A 1 10.30 -1.38 40.10
CA MET A 1 8.99 -2.09 40.08
C MET A 1 8.62 -2.26 38.61
N ALA A 2 8.36 -3.49 38.14
CA ALA A 2 7.99 -3.71 36.74
C ALA A 2 6.50 -3.38 36.54
N TYR A 3 6.19 -2.47 35.62
CA TYR A 3 4.80 -2.13 35.25
C TYR A 3 4.32 -2.98 34.07
N TYR A 4 3.02 -3.26 34.00
CA TYR A 4 2.42 -3.91 32.84
C TYR A 4 2.50 -2.98 31.63
N GLN A 5 3.03 -3.48 30.51
CA GLN A 5 3.38 -2.69 29.32
C GLN A 5 2.24 -2.59 28.29
N ASN A 6 1.09 -3.20 28.58
CA ASN A 6 -0.06 -3.25 27.66
C ASN A 6 0.24 -3.84 26.27
N ILE A 7 1.14 -4.84 26.22
CA ILE A 7 1.49 -5.56 24.99
C ILE A 7 0.56 -6.75 24.73
N PHE A 8 0.12 -7.44 25.78
CA PHE A 8 -0.77 -8.61 25.66
C PHE A 8 -1.87 -8.61 26.70
N THR A 9 -3.12 -8.78 26.26
CA THR A 9 -4.27 -8.90 27.15
C THR A 9 -4.10 -10.08 28.12
N LYS A 10 -3.81 -9.76 29.39
CA LYS A 10 -3.57 -10.77 30.44
C LYS A 10 -4.82 -11.60 30.73
N LEU A 11 -5.95 -10.91 30.94
CA LEU A 11 -7.25 -11.49 31.19
C LEU A 11 -8.20 -11.01 30.09
N GLN A 12 -8.67 -11.93 29.24
CA GLN A 12 -9.69 -11.64 28.24
C GLN A 12 -11.08 -11.76 28.87
N VAL A 13 -12.00 -10.92 28.41
CA VAL A 13 -13.41 -10.96 28.80
C VAL A 13 -14.22 -11.22 27.54
N HIS A 14 -15.27 -12.04 27.66
CA HIS A 14 -16.16 -12.37 26.56
C HIS A 14 -17.58 -11.92 26.89
N GLY A 15 -18.22 -11.26 25.93
CA GLY A 15 -19.64 -10.93 25.94
C GLY A 15 -20.32 -11.53 24.72
N GLU A 16 -21.59 -11.20 24.54
CA GLU A 16 -22.32 -11.52 23.31
C GLU A 16 -21.65 -10.86 22.09
N PRO A 17 -21.63 -11.52 20.92
CA PRO A 17 -21.00 -10.95 19.74
C PRO A 17 -21.62 -9.61 19.31
N ASP A 18 -20.78 -8.62 19.00
CA ASP A 18 -21.25 -7.35 18.43
C ASP A 18 -21.56 -7.54 16.93
N LEU A 19 -22.84 -7.44 16.58
CA LEU A 19 -23.29 -7.52 15.18
C LEU A 19 -23.06 -6.21 14.41
N GLY A 20 -22.55 -5.18 15.08
CA GLY A 20 -22.19 -3.87 14.58
C GLY A 20 -23.38 -2.91 14.49
N VAL A 21 -23.08 -1.63 14.33
CA VAL A 21 -24.07 -0.54 14.20
C VAL A 21 -25.07 -0.85 13.08
N PRO A 22 -26.39 -0.67 13.32
CA PRO A 22 -27.43 -0.83 12.30
C PRO A 22 -27.21 0.10 11.10
N LEU A 23 -27.33 -0.43 9.89
CA LEU A 23 -27.19 0.36 8.67
C LEU A 23 -28.54 0.99 8.31
N LYS A 24 -28.53 2.30 8.02
CA LYS A 24 -29.71 3.02 7.56
C LYS A 24 -30.05 2.58 6.12
N ASP A 25 -31.31 2.26 5.87
CA ASP A 25 -31.89 2.06 4.52
C ASP A 25 -31.35 0.88 3.69
N SER A 26 -30.74 -0.14 4.30
CA SER A 26 -30.49 -1.43 3.64
C SER A 26 -30.93 -2.58 4.53
N ALA A 27 -31.71 -3.52 3.98
CA ALA A 27 -31.69 -4.89 4.51
C ALA A 27 -30.22 -5.30 4.57
N SER A 28 -29.70 -5.48 5.78
CA SER A 28 -28.25 -5.54 5.98
C SER A 28 -27.69 -6.79 5.30
N ASP A 29 -26.93 -6.63 4.20
CA ASP A 29 -26.12 -7.73 3.62
C ASP A 29 -24.94 -8.14 4.52
N ARG A 30 -24.98 -7.77 5.80
CA ARG A 30 -24.06 -8.27 6.83
C ARG A 30 -24.58 -9.62 7.28
N GLY A 31 -23.73 -10.65 7.17
CA GLY A 31 -24.05 -11.95 7.73
C GLY A 31 -24.23 -11.88 9.25
N THR A 32 -24.64 -12.99 9.85
CA THR A 32 -24.77 -13.13 11.31
C THR A 32 -23.71 -14.04 11.91
N GLN A 33 -22.88 -14.66 11.07
CA GLN A 33 -21.86 -15.61 11.53
C GLN A 33 -20.70 -14.88 12.21
N THR A 34 -20.41 -15.31 13.44
CA THR A 34 -19.30 -14.83 14.25
C THR A 34 -18.54 -16.01 14.83
N ALA A 35 -17.23 -15.83 15.02
CA ALA A 35 -16.39 -16.76 15.77
C ALA A 35 -15.52 -15.97 16.75
N SER A 36 -14.89 -16.66 17.71
CA SER A 36 -13.94 -16.06 18.64
C SER A 36 -12.60 -16.79 18.61
N SER A 37 -11.50 -16.05 18.63
CA SER A 37 -10.14 -16.59 18.71
C SER A 37 -9.41 -16.09 19.95
N TYR A 38 -9.11 -17.02 20.87
CA TYR A 38 -8.33 -16.72 22.08
C TYR A 38 -6.96 -16.10 21.76
N TRP A 39 -6.29 -16.61 20.72
CA TRP A 39 -4.97 -16.13 20.36
C TRP A 39 -5.01 -14.74 19.72
N LEU A 40 -6.03 -14.41 18.91
CA LEU A 40 -6.21 -13.04 18.43
C LEU A 40 -6.53 -12.07 19.58
N GLY A 41 -7.37 -12.52 20.53
CA GLY A 41 -7.69 -11.76 21.74
C GLY A 41 -6.48 -11.45 22.64
N LYS A 42 -5.32 -12.08 22.42
CA LYS A 42 -4.08 -11.71 23.14
C LYS A 42 -3.46 -10.42 22.63
N PHE A 43 -3.71 -10.05 21.38
CA PHE A 43 -3.13 -8.88 20.71
C PHE A 43 -4.16 -7.82 20.33
N GLY A 44 -5.46 -8.13 20.38
CA GLY A 44 -6.54 -7.22 20.01
C GLY A 44 -7.91 -7.78 20.35
N ASP A 45 -8.89 -7.54 19.48
CA ASP A 45 -10.24 -8.11 19.60
C ASP A 45 -10.23 -9.62 19.27
N ALA A 46 -10.98 -10.40 20.04
CA ALA A 46 -11.12 -11.84 19.84
C ALA A 46 -12.18 -12.18 18.78
N GLN A 47 -13.12 -11.29 18.49
CA GLN A 47 -14.24 -11.56 17.59
C GLN A 47 -13.79 -11.56 16.11
N LEU A 48 -14.27 -12.56 15.37
CA LEU A 48 -14.15 -12.70 13.93
C LEU A 48 -15.54 -12.58 13.29
N GLY A 49 -15.69 -11.62 12.39
CA GLY A 49 -16.98 -11.33 11.74
C GLY A 49 -17.97 -10.58 12.64
N PRO A 50 -19.20 -10.33 12.14
CA PRO A 50 -19.64 -10.68 10.80
C PRO A 50 -19.12 -9.70 9.74
N VAL A 51 -19.10 -10.14 8.47
CA VAL A 51 -18.64 -9.33 7.34
C VAL A 51 -19.83 -8.87 6.50
N TYR A 52 -19.81 -7.60 6.08
CA TYR A 52 -20.76 -7.09 5.08
C TYR A 52 -20.39 -7.58 3.68
N LEU A 53 -21.33 -8.09 2.89
CA LEU A 53 -21.04 -8.53 1.52
C LEU A 53 -22.15 -8.16 0.53
N GLY A 54 -22.24 -6.87 0.20
CA GLY A 54 -23.08 -6.41 -0.91
C GLY A 54 -22.44 -6.67 -2.28
N TRP A 55 -23.21 -6.38 -3.35
CA TRP A 55 -22.83 -6.65 -4.74
C TRP A 55 -21.44 -6.17 -5.14
N THR A 56 -21.05 -4.95 -4.74
CA THR A 56 -19.69 -4.42 -5.05
C THR A 56 -18.57 -5.25 -4.43
N GLY A 57 -18.80 -5.82 -3.24
CA GLY A 57 -17.83 -6.70 -2.59
C GLY A 57 -17.75 -8.06 -3.28
N ILE A 58 -18.90 -8.66 -3.64
CA ILE A 58 -18.95 -9.94 -4.35
C ILE A 58 -18.25 -9.82 -5.70
N THR A 59 -18.62 -8.82 -6.51
CA THR A 59 -18.01 -8.62 -7.83
C THR A 59 -16.52 -8.34 -7.71
N SER A 60 -16.09 -7.55 -6.71
CA SER A 60 -14.66 -7.33 -6.45
C SER A 60 -13.91 -8.64 -6.17
N ILE A 61 -14.45 -9.50 -5.31
CA ILE A 61 -13.84 -10.80 -4.98
C ILE A 61 -13.79 -11.70 -6.21
N VAL A 62 -14.89 -11.80 -6.98
CA VAL A 62 -14.92 -12.62 -8.21
C VAL A 62 -13.88 -12.15 -9.23
N CYS A 63 -13.79 -10.85 -9.49
CA CYS A 63 -12.75 -10.30 -10.37
C CYS A 63 -11.33 -10.57 -9.83
N GLY A 64 -11.13 -10.45 -8.51
CA GLY A 64 -9.84 -10.72 -7.88
C GLY A 64 -9.42 -12.19 -7.99
N ILE A 65 -10.36 -13.11 -7.77
CA ILE A 65 -10.14 -14.55 -7.97
C ILE A 65 -9.79 -14.84 -9.42
N ILE A 66 -10.53 -14.29 -10.39
CA ILE A 66 -10.21 -14.48 -11.81
C ILE A 66 -8.79 -14.02 -12.12
N ALA A 67 -8.36 -12.85 -11.62
CA ALA A 67 -7.00 -12.37 -11.84
C ALA A 67 -5.94 -13.29 -11.20
N ILE A 68 -6.16 -13.73 -9.96
CA ILE A 68 -5.26 -14.65 -9.25
C ILE A 68 -5.15 -15.99 -9.98
N GLU A 69 -6.27 -16.56 -10.44
CA GLU A 69 -6.29 -17.82 -11.19
C GLU A 69 -5.57 -17.68 -12.53
N ILE A 70 -5.77 -16.58 -13.27
CA ILE A 70 -5.02 -16.35 -14.52
C ILE A 70 -3.51 -16.33 -14.24
N ILE A 71 -3.07 -15.61 -13.20
CA ILE A 71 -1.66 -15.54 -12.81
C ILE A 71 -1.14 -16.93 -12.41
N GLY A 72 -1.82 -17.60 -11.49
CA GLY A 72 -1.41 -18.90 -10.93
C GLY A 72 -1.39 -20.01 -11.97
N LEU A 73 -2.38 -20.09 -12.85
CA LEU A 73 -2.46 -21.09 -13.92
C LEU A 73 -1.37 -20.88 -14.97
N ASN A 74 -1.03 -19.62 -15.33
CA ASN A 74 0.08 -19.35 -16.24
C ASN A 74 1.43 -19.71 -15.61
N MET A 75 1.62 -19.39 -14.33
CA MET A 75 2.80 -19.81 -13.57
C MET A 75 2.93 -21.34 -13.53
N TRP A 76 1.84 -22.07 -13.28
CA TRP A 76 1.85 -23.53 -13.25
C TRP A 76 2.09 -24.16 -14.64
N ALA A 77 1.50 -23.57 -15.68
CA ALA A 77 1.76 -23.96 -17.07
C ALA A 77 3.23 -23.79 -17.45
N SER A 78 3.92 -22.74 -16.97
CA SER A 78 5.34 -22.49 -17.26
C SER A 78 6.30 -23.58 -16.73
N VAL A 79 5.82 -24.42 -15.79
CA VAL A 79 6.53 -25.58 -15.25
C VAL A 79 5.88 -26.90 -15.66
N ASN A 80 5.19 -26.91 -16.81
CA ASN A 80 4.54 -28.09 -17.38
C ASN A 80 3.55 -28.79 -16.44
N TRP A 81 2.83 -28.02 -15.62
CA TRP A 81 1.85 -28.54 -14.66
C TRP A 81 2.45 -29.46 -13.58
N ASP A 82 3.77 -29.43 -13.36
CA ASP A 82 4.43 -30.18 -12.30
C ASP A 82 4.25 -29.47 -10.95
N PRO A 83 3.51 -30.05 -9.98
CA PRO A 83 3.25 -29.41 -8.69
C PRO A 83 4.52 -29.25 -7.83
N VAL A 84 5.49 -30.14 -7.96
CA VAL A 84 6.77 -30.06 -7.24
C VAL A 84 7.60 -28.90 -7.78
N GLN A 85 7.66 -28.75 -9.11
CA GLN A 85 8.34 -27.62 -9.72
C GLN A 85 7.66 -26.30 -9.44
N PHE A 86 6.32 -26.27 -9.44
CA PHE A 86 5.55 -25.08 -9.11
C PHE A 86 5.89 -24.56 -7.72
N VAL A 87 5.88 -25.41 -6.70
CA VAL A 87 6.24 -25.03 -5.32
C VAL A 87 7.72 -24.67 -5.23
N ARG A 88 8.62 -25.47 -5.81
CA ARG A 88 10.08 -25.23 -5.76
C ARG A 88 10.46 -23.90 -6.38
N ARG A 89 9.82 -23.52 -7.48
CA ARG A 89 10.17 -22.34 -8.28
C ARG A 89 9.23 -21.16 -8.06
N LEU A 90 8.26 -21.26 -7.15
CA LEU A 90 7.17 -20.28 -6.96
C LEU A 90 7.64 -18.82 -7.02
N PHE A 91 8.78 -18.50 -6.39
CA PHE A 91 9.29 -17.13 -6.35
C PHE A 91 9.82 -16.61 -7.69
N TRP A 92 10.25 -17.49 -8.59
CA TRP A 92 10.79 -17.18 -9.92
C TRP A 92 9.75 -17.25 -11.04
N LEU A 93 8.55 -17.80 -10.78
CA LEU A 93 7.52 -17.88 -11.81
C LEU A 93 6.96 -16.49 -12.11
N SER A 94 6.59 -16.26 -13.37
CA SER A 94 6.08 -14.99 -13.87
C SER A 94 4.84 -15.19 -14.74
N LEU A 95 4.01 -14.15 -14.76
CA LEU A 95 3.18 -13.80 -15.90
C LEU A 95 3.66 -12.44 -16.40
N ASP A 96 4.30 -12.43 -17.56
CA ASP A 96 5.01 -11.27 -18.10
C ASP A 96 4.11 -10.39 -18.99
N PRO A 97 4.36 -9.07 -19.05
CA PRO A 97 3.65 -8.18 -19.96
C PRO A 97 3.94 -8.52 -21.43
N PRO A 98 3.09 -8.04 -22.36
CA PRO A 98 3.32 -8.19 -23.80
C PRO A 98 4.68 -7.63 -24.24
N LYS A 99 5.27 -8.26 -25.25
CA LYS A 99 6.52 -7.77 -25.87
C LYS A 99 6.33 -6.40 -26.53
N PRO A 100 7.40 -5.58 -26.67
CA PRO A 100 7.33 -4.25 -27.24
C PRO A 100 6.74 -4.18 -28.67
N GLU A 101 6.90 -5.25 -29.47
CA GLU A 101 6.40 -5.33 -30.85
C GLU A 101 4.88 -5.19 -30.97
N TYR A 102 4.14 -5.47 -29.90
CA TYR A 102 2.69 -5.31 -29.85
C TYR A 102 2.25 -3.88 -29.51
N GLY A 103 3.15 -2.99 -29.07
CA GLY A 103 2.82 -1.66 -28.58
C GLY A 103 1.65 -1.68 -27.57
N LEU A 104 0.55 -1.00 -27.91
CA LEU A 104 -0.69 -0.97 -27.12
C LEU A 104 -1.81 -1.88 -27.65
N SER A 105 -1.54 -2.67 -28.70
CA SER A 105 -2.52 -3.62 -29.23
C SER A 105 -2.82 -4.75 -28.24
N ILE A 106 -3.94 -5.44 -28.44
CA ILE A 106 -4.26 -6.65 -27.70
C ILE A 106 -3.48 -7.80 -28.37
N PRO A 107 -2.47 -8.39 -27.70
CA PRO A 107 -1.66 -9.47 -28.26
C PRO A 107 -2.39 -10.82 -28.18
N PRO A 108 -1.87 -11.86 -28.86
CA PRO A 108 -2.30 -13.24 -28.62
C PRO A 108 -2.19 -13.64 -27.15
N LEU A 109 -3.07 -14.56 -26.70
CA LEU A 109 -3.10 -15.01 -25.29
C LEU A 109 -1.75 -15.53 -24.80
N ALA A 110 -1.06 -16.33 -25.62
CA ALA A 110 0.25 -16.90 -25.30
C ALA A 110 1.40 -15.87 -25.28
N GLU A 111 1.17 -14.65 -25.78
CA GLU A 111 2.19 -13.62 -25.98
C GLU A 111 1.90 -12.36 -25.15
N GLY A 112 1.32 -12.54 -23.96
CA GLY A 112 1.02 -11.47 -23.02
C GLY A 112 -0.48 -11.11 -22.92
N GLY A 113 -1.35 -11.74 -23.71
CA GLY A 113 -2.79 -11.50 -23.61
C GLY A 113 -3.37 -11.90 -22.24
N TRP A 114 -2.83 -12.95 -21.62
CA TRP A 114 -3.18 -13.31 -20.24
C TRP A 114 -2.80 -12.24 -19.22
N TRP A 115 -1.68 -11.54 -19.42
CA TRP A 115 -1.27 -10.44 -18.55
C TRP A 115 -2.25 -9.28 -18.61
N LEU A 116 -2.72 -8.90 -19.81
CA LEU A 116 -3.73 -7.84 -19.96
C LEU A 116 -5.07 -8.22 -19.31
N LEU A 117 -5.51 -9.47 -19.47
CA LEU A 117 -6.73 -9.95 -18.81
C LEU A 117 -6.58 -9.95 -17.28
N ALA A 118 -5.46 -10.45 -16.75
CA ALA A 118 -5.17 -10.40 -15.33
C ALA A 118 -5.16 -8.95 -14.81
N GLY A 119 -4.49 -8.03 -15.51
CA GLY A 119 -4.46 -6.61 -15.18
C GLY A 119 -5.83 -5.95 -15.19
N LEU A 120 -6.68 -6.25 -16.17
CA LEU A 120 -8.06 -5.76 -16.27
C LEU A 120 -8.92 -6.23 -15.08
N PHE A 121 -8.93 -7.53 -14.81
CA PHE A 121 -9.73 -8.10 -13.72
C PHE A 121 -9.20 -7.64 -12.35
N LEU A 122 -7.90 -7.53 -12.17
CA LEU A 122 -7.28 -7.02 -10.94
C LEU A 122 -7.63 -5.55 -10.72
N THR A 123 -7.49 -4.70 -11.75
CA THR A 123 -7.86 -3.28 -11.67
C THR A 123 -9.33 -3.12 -11.31
N THR A 124 -10.20 -3.89 -11.97
CA THR A 124 -11.65 -3.88 -11.69
C THR A 124 -11.94 -4.31 -10.25
N SER A 125 -11.29 -5.36 -9.76
CA SER A 125 -11.39 -5.83 -8.39
C SER A 125 -11.05 -4.74 -7.38
N ILE A 126 -9.90 -4.08 -7.57
CA ILE A 126 -9.40 -3.02 -6.69
C ILE A 126 -10.34 -1.80 -6.69
N LEU A 127 -10.80 -1.34 -7.86
CA LEU A 127 -11.72 -0.21 -7.96
C LEU A 127 -13.09 -0.50 -7.31
N LEU A 128 -13.60 -1.73 -7.48
CA LEU A 128 -14.82 -2.15 -6.80
C LEU A 128 -14.63 -2.25 -5.27
N TRP A 129 -13.45 -2.65 -4.82
CA TRP A 129 -13.10 -2.63 -3.38
C TRP A 129 -13.02 -1.20 -2.84
N TRP A 130 -12.54 -0.25 -3.65
CA TRP A 130 -12.57 1.17 -3.30
C TRP A 130 -14.00 1.67 -3.14
N VAL A 131 -14.89 1.37 -4.09
CA VAL A 131 -16.32 1.72 -4.01
C VAL A 131 -16.95 1.10 -2.76
N ARG A 132 -16.61 -0.16 -2.44
CA ARG A 132 -17.05 -0.82 -1.21
C ARG A 132 -16.63 -0.02 0.03
N THR A 133 -15.35 0.32 0.16
CA THR A 133 -14.81 1.11 1.28
C THR A 133 -15.52 2.46 1.42
N TYR A 134 -15.69 3.19 0.32
CA TYR A 134 -16.42 4.45 0.29
C TYR A 134 -17.88 4.30 0.76
N ARG A 135 -18.62 3.34 0.19
CA ARG A 135 -20.03 3.09 0.54
C ARG A 135 -20.20 2.68 2.00
N ARG A 136 -19.26 1.92 2.57
CA ARG A 136 -19.31 1.53 3.99
C ARG A 136 -19.14 2.72 4.93
N ALA A 137 -18.19 3.61 4.64
CA ALA A 137 -18.04 4.85 5.41
C ALA A 137 -19.31 5.71 5.36
N ARG A 138 -19.90 5.89 4.16
CA ARG A 138 -21.13 6.68 3.99
C ARG A 138 -22.34 6.07 4.69
N ALA A 139 -22.51 4.74 4.63
CA ALA A 139 -23.61 4.04 5.28
C ALA A 139 -23.57 4.14 6.82
N LEU A 140 -22.38 4.36 7.39
CA LEU A 140 -22.17 4.57 8.83
C LEU A 140 -22.13 6.06 9.23
N GLY A 141 -22.36 6.99 8.28
CA GLY A 141 -22.28 8.43 8.56
C GLY A 141 -20.85 8.94 8.85
N MET A 142 -19.82 8.17 8.48
CA MET A 142 -18.41 8.51 8.73
C MET A 142 -17.82 9.38 7.60
N GLY A 143 -16.72 10.08 7.90
CA GLY A 143 -15.87 10.70 6.89
C GLY A 143 -15.19 9.66 5.99
N THR A 144 -14.91 10.01 4.74
CA THR A 144 -14.38 9.08 3.71
C THR A 144 -12.85 9.05 3.62
N HIS A 145 -12.15 9.40 4.70
CA HIS A 145 -10.70 9.53 4.74
C HIS A 145 -9.97 8.26 4.27
N VAL A 146 -10.39 7.08 4.74
CA VAL A 146 -9.78 5.78 4.34
C VAL A 146 -9.95 5.51 2.85
N ALA A 147 -11.10 5.85 2.26
CA ALA A 147 -11.31 5.69 0.82
C ALA A 147 -10.36 6.59 0.01
N TRP A 148 -10.12 7.82 0.46
CA TRP A 148 -9.16 8.73 -0.19
C TRP A 148 -7.71 8.29 -0.02
N ALA A 149 -7.33 7.72 1.12
CA ALA A 149 -6.02 7.11 1.29
C ALA A 149 -5.84 5.91 0.35
N PHE A 150 -6.87 5.09 0.21
CA PHE A 150 -6.84 3.96 -0.72
C PHE A 150 -6.76 4.44 -2.18
N ALA A 151 -7.45 5.52 -2.56
CA ALA A 151 -7.34 6.12 -3.89
C ALA A 151 -5.90 6.56 -4.21
N ALA A 152 -5.15 7.09 -3.25
CA ALA A 152 -3.74 7.45 -3.42
C ALA A 152 -2.86 6.23 -3.71
N ALA A 153 -3.11 5.08 -3.07
CA ALA A 153 -2.42 3.84 -3.39
C ALA A 153 -2.81 3.28 -4.77
N ILE A 154 -4.11 3.37 -5.12
CA ILE A 154 -4.61 2.99 -6.46
C ILE A 154 -3.97 3.86 -7.54
N TRP A 155 -3.74 5.14 -7.27
CA TRP A 155 -3.03 6.03 -8.17
C TRP A 155 -1.65 5.49 -8.54
N LEU A 156 -0.80 5.15 -7.56
CA LEU A 156 0.51 4.57 -7.82
C LEU A 156 0.41 3.25 -8.60
N TYR A 157 -0.52 2.37 -8.21
CA TYR A 157 -0.79 1.11 -8.91
C TYR A 157 -1.13 1.33 -10.39
N LEU A 158 -2.06 2.25 -10.68
CA LEU A 158 -2.48 2.58 -12.04
C LEU A 158 -1.34 3.24 -12.83
N VAL A 159 -0.54 4.10 -12.21
CA VAL A 159 0.63 4.69 -12.87
C VAL A 159 1.61 3.62 -13.33
N LEU A 160 1.94 2.66 -12.46
CA LEU A 160 2.88 1.58 -12.76
C LEU A 160 2.39 0.66 -13.87
N GLY A 161 1.14 0.20 -13.79
CA GLY A 161 0.61 -0.87 -14.63
C GLY A 161 -0.23 -0.43 -15.83
N PHE A 162 -0.64 0.83 -15.91
CA PHE A 162 -1.61 1.28 -16.91
C PHE A 162 -1.30 2.66 -17.50
N ILE A 163 -1.29 3.73 -16.69
CA ILE A 163 -1.18 5.11 -17.18
C ILE A 163 0.17 5.37 -17.85
N ARG A 164 1.29 5.03 -17.20
CA ARG A 164 2.61 5.22 -17.81
C ARG A 164 2.81 4.33 -19.04
N PRO A 165 2.50 3.01 -19.02
CA PRO A 165 2.55 2.19 -20.23
C PRO A 165 1.79 2.78 -21.42
N LEU A 166 0.59 3.34 -21.20
CA LEU A 166 -0.17 4.05 -22.23
C LEU A 166 0.57 5.28 -22.77
N MET A 167 1.15 6.09 -21.88
CA MET A 167 1.91 7.28 -22.29
C MET A 167 3.22 6.93 -23.03
N MET A 168 3.84 5.79 -22.68
CA MET A 168 5.03 5.27 -23.36
C MET A 168 4.68 4.53 -24.67
N GLY A 169 3.40 4.30 -24.96
CA GLY A 169 2.97 3.59 -26.17
C GLY A 169 3.26 2.09 -26.19
N SER A 170 3.53 1.46 -25.04
CA SER A 170 3.83 0.02 -24.97
C SER A 170 3.43 -0.63 -23.66
N TRP A 171 2.71 -1.76 -23.72
CA TRP A 171 2.42 -2.59 -22.56
C TRP A 171 3.66 -3.22 -21.92
N SER A 172 4.75 -3.38 -22.69
CA SER A 172 6.02 -3.95 -22.21
C SER A 172 6.66 -3.16 -21.08
N GLU A 173 6.25 -1.91 -20.89
CA GLU A 173 6.74 -1.02 -19.83
C GLU A 173 6.08 -1.29 -18.47
N ALA A 174 5.01 -2.08 -18.43
CA ALA A 174 4.26 -2.40 -17.22
C ALA A 174 4.96 -3.48 -16.37
N VAL A 175 4.48 -3.63 -15.13
CA VAL A 175 5.07 -4.55 -14.14
C VAL A 175 4.62 -6.00 -14.40
N PRO A 176 5.51 -7.01 -14.41
CA PRO A 176 5.13 -8.42 -14.47
C PRO A 176 4.50 -8.89 -13.15
N PHE A 177 3.62 -9.90 -13.23
CA PHE A 177 3.09 -10.56 -12.04
C PHE A 177 4.01 -11.72 -11.63
N GLY A 178 4.76 -11.56 -10.54
CA GLY A 178 5.66 -12.58 -10.00
C GLY A 178 6.50 -12.03 -8.86
N ILE A 179 6.97 -12.88 -7.93
CA ILE A 179 7.67 -12.42 -6.72
C ILE A 179 9.05 -11.85 -7.04
N PHE A 180 9.98 -12.60 -7.61
CA PHE A 180 11.24 -12.02 -8.08
C PHE A 180 11.09 -11.20 -9.36
N PRO A 181 10.24 -11.59 -10.34
CA PRO A 181 10.05 -10.79 -11.55
C PRO A 181 9.64 -9.32 -11.33
N HIS A 182 8.76 -9.00 -10.36
CA HIS A 182 8.41 -7.60 -10.09
C HIS A 182 9.54 -6.83 -9.38
N LEU A 183 10.41 -7.51 -8.63
CA LEU A 183 11.62 -6.91 -8.06
C LEU A 183 12.65 -6.62 -9.16
N ASP A 184 12.83 -7.56 -10.09
CA ASP A 184 13.68 -7.38 -11.27
C ASP A 184 13.21 -6.20 -12.10
N TRP A 185 11.90 -6.07 -12.33
CA TRP A 185 11.32 -4.88 -12.98
C TRP A 185 11.68 -3.59 -12.25
N THR A 186 11.57 -3.57 -10.92
CA THR A 186 11.89 -2.39 -10.10
C THR A 186 13.35 -1.96 -10.27
N GLN A 187 14.27 -2.92 -10.23
CA GLN A 187 15.70 -2.65 -10.44
C GLN A 187 15.99 -2.21 -11.88
N ASN A 188 15.46 -2.93 -12.87
CA ASN A 188 15.68 -2.65 -14.28
C ASN A 188 15.13 -1.28 -14.69
N PHE A 189 13.99 -0.88 -14.12
CA PHE A 189 13.44 0.46 -14.30
C PHE A 189 14.42 1.54 -13.82
N SER A 190 15.02 1.34 -12.64
CA SER A 190 16.02 2.28 -12.10
C SER A 190 17.27 2.36 -12.98
N ILE A 191 17.78 1.21 -13.45
CA ILE A 191 18.94 1.17 -14.34
C ILE A 191 18.64 1.89 -15.67
N ARG A 192 17.49 1.57 -16.28
CA ARG A 192 17.11 2.08 -17.61
C ARG A 192 16.99 3.60 -17.64
N TYR A 193 16.45 4.19 -16.57
CA TYR A 193 16.19 5.62 -16.50
C TYR A 193 17.22 6.38 -15.65
N GLY A 194 18.45 5.87 -15.59
CA GLY A 194 19.59 6.61 -15.05
C GLY A 194 19.52 6.83 -13.54
N ASN A 195 19.33 5.76 -12.78
CA ASN A 195 19.33 5.71 -11.32
C ASN A 195 18.24 6.59 -10.65
N LEU A 196 17.19 5.93 -10.19
CA LEU A 196 16.06 6.58 -9.54
C LEU A 196 16.40 7.31 -8.22
N PHE A 197 17.59 7.13 -7.63
CA PHE A 197 17.98 7.94 -6.45
C PHE A 197 18.07 9.44 -6.76
N TYR A 198 18.25 9.82 -8.02
CA TYR A 198 18.27 11.22 -8.45
C TYR A 198 16.90 11.76 -8.89
N ASN A 199 15.85 10.92 -8.85
CA ASN A 199 14.48 11.38 -9.04
C ASN A 199 13.98 12.05 -7.74
N PRO A 200 13.64 13.35 -7.76
CA PRO A 200 13.24 14.07 -6.55
C PRO A 200 11.93 13.54 -5.96
N PHE A 201 11.00 13.04 -6.78
CA PHE A 201 9.74 12.47 -6.32
C PHE A 201 9.92 11.08 -5.71
N HIS A 202 10.89 10.31 -6.18
CA HIS A 202 11.28 9.06 -5.52
C HIS A 202 11.88 9.33 -4.14
N ALA A 203 12.77 10.34 -4.02
CA ALA A 203 13.31 10.76 -2.73
C ALA A 203 12.20 11.22 -1.76
N LEU A 204 11.23 12.01 -2.23
CA LEU A 204 10.06 12.40 -1.43
C LEU A 204 9.23 11.19 -1.00
N SER A 205 9.00 10.21 -1.89
CA SER A 205 8.30 8.97 -1.55
C SER A 205 9.02 8.21 -0.43
N ILE A 206 10.35 8.17 -0.44
CA ILE A 206 11.15 7.58 0.65
C ILE A 206 11.00 8.37 1.95
N VAL A 207 11.06 9.71 1.90
CA VAL A 207 10.84 10.57 3.08
C VAL A 207 9.48 10.28 3.71
N PHE A 208 8.42 10.16 2.91
CA PHE A 208 7.09 9.87 3.41
C PHE A 208 6.93 8.42 3.88
N LEU A 209 7.61 7.46 3.26
CA LEU A 209 7.66 6.07 3.73
C LEU A 209 8.34 5.97 5.11
N TYR A 210 9.56 6.51 5.24
CA TYR A 210 10.30 6.52 6.49
C TYR A 210 9.59 7.35 7.56
N GLY A 211 9.05 8.51 7.17
CA GLY A 211 8.26 9.35 8.04
C GLY A 211 6.98 8.65 8.53
N SER A 212 6.34 7.82 7.71
CA SER A 212 5.19 7.01 8.14
C SER A 212 5.59 5.99 9.21
N ALA A 213 6.70 5.28 9.01
CA ALA A 213 7.23 4.35 10.03
C ALA A 213 7.59 5.08 11.33
N LEU A 214 8.28 6.22 11.22
CA LEU A 214 8.66 7.06 12.35
C LEU A 214 7.43 7.56 13.12
N LEU A 215 6.46 8.16 12.44
CA LEU A 215 5.25 8.70 13.06
C LEU A 215 4.41 7.60 13.70
N PHE A 216 4.26 6.44 13.05
CA PHE A 216 3.53 5.32 13.66
C PHE A 216 4.26 4.83 14.92
N ALA A 217 5.57 4.64 14.86
CA ALA A 217 6.35 4.21 16.03
C ALA A 217 6.24 5.21 17.19
N MET A 218 6.39 6.51 16.92
CA MET A 218 6.23 7.58 17.90
C MET A 218 4.81 7.59 18.50
N HIS A 219 3.79 7.54 17.65
CA HIS A 219 2.39 7.59 18.07
C HIS A 219 2.00 6.34 18.87
N ALA A 220 2.24 5.14 18.36
CA ALA A 220 1.90 3.89 19.04
C ALA A 220 2.61 3.77 20.40
N ALA A 221 3.91 4.11 20.48
CA ALA A 221 4.63 4.14 21.74
C ALA A 221 4.05 5.16 22.72
N THR A 222 3.63 6.33 22.23
CA THR A 222 2.97 7.36 23.04
C THR A 222 1.65 6.86 23.62
N ILE A 223 0.77 6.29 22.78
CA ILE A 223 -0.53 5.76 23.21
C ILE A 223 -0.35 4.66 24.24
N LEU A 224 0.57 3.71 24.01
CA LEU A 224 0.89 2.68 25.00
C LEU A 224 1.41 3.28 26.32
N ALA A 225 2.27 4.30 26.28
CA ALA A 225 2.81 4.95 27.47
C ALA A 225 1.75 5.71 28.29
N VAL A 226 0.68 6.20 27.64
CA VAL A 226 -0.45 6.84 28.31
C VAL A 226 -1.68 5.94 28.46
N SER A 227 -1.60 4.65 28.12
CA SER A 227 -2.72 3.71 28.19
C SER A 227 -3.26 3.50 29.62
N ARG A 228 -2.42 3.65 30.64
CA ARG A 228 -2.87 3.68 32.06
C ARG A 228 -3.85 4.82 32.39
N TYR A 229 -3.96 5.80 31.50
CA TYR A 229 -4.90 6.93 31.59
C TYR A 229 -6.03 6.82 30.55
N GLY A 230 -6.16 5.68 29.86
CA GLY A 230 -7.15 5.47 28.80
C GLY A 230 -6.83 6.22 27.50
N GLY A 231 -5.55 6.39 27.17
CA GLY A 231 -5.13 7.14 25.98
C GLY A 231 -5.55 6.50 24.65
N GLU A 232 -5.80 5.20 24.63
CA GLU A 232 -6.31 4.45 23.47
C GLU A 232 -7.78 4.76 23.12
N ARG A 233 -8.51 5.42 24.04
CA ARG A 233 -9.89 5.90 23.83
C ARG A 233 -9.87 7.27 23.15
N GLU A 234 -9.31 7.29 21.94
CA GLU A 234 -8.88 8.53 21.28
C GLU A 234 -10.04 9.45 20.91
N ILE A 235 -11.22 8.91 20.57
CA ILE A 235 -12.40 9.73 20.23
C ILE A 235 -12.80 10.59 21.42
N GLU A 236 -12.89 10.01 22.61
CA GLU A 236 -13.22 10.76 23.83
C GLU A 236 -12.10 11.72 24.22
N GLN A 237 -10.84 11.33 24.03
CA GLN A 237 -9.69 12.22 24.27
C GLN A 237 -9.65 13.43 23.33
N ILE A 238 -10.19 13.30 22.12
CA ILE A 238 -10.32 14.38 21.14
C ILE A 238 -11.44 15.35 21.54
N THR A 239 -12.61 14.82 21.93
CA THR A 239 -13.79 15.65 22.25
C THR A 239 -13.73 16.26 23.65
N ASP A 240 -13.13 15.56 24.61
CA ASP A 240 -12.92 16.00 25.99
C ASP A 240 -11.49 15.66 26.45
N ARG A 241 -10.62 16.68 26.45
CA ARG A 241 -9.17 16.49 26.64
C ARG A 241 -8.85 16.01 28.06
N GLY A 242 -8.47 14.75 28.18
CA GLY A 242 -8.00 14.15 29.44
C GLY A 242 -6.49 14.25 29.68
N THR A 243 -6.06 13.80 30.86
CA THR A 243 -4.63 13.80 31.26
C THR A 243 -3.76 12.91 30.36
N ALA A 244 -4.33 11.89 29.69
CA ALA A 244 -3.63 11.08 28.70
C ALA A 244 -3.11 11.96 27.56
N SER A 245 -4.00 12.75 26.96
CA SER A 245 -3.67 13.69 25.87
C SER A 245 -2.72 14.80 26.31
N GLU A 246 -2.90 15.35 27.51
CA GLU A 246 -2.01 16.39 28.04
C GLU A 246 -0.58 15.88 28.23
N ARG A 247 -0.41 14.68 28.82
CA ARG A 247 0.90 14.08 29.02
C ARG A 247 1.56 13.68 27.70
N ALA A 248 0.79 13.14 26.76
CA ALA A 248 1.25 12.82 25.42
C ALA A 248 1.78 14.08 24.71
N ALA A 249 1.01 15.17 24.75
CA ALA A 249 1.40 16.44 24.16
C ALA A 249 2.64 17.06 24.84
N LEU A 250 2.67 17.08 26.17
CA LEU A 250 3.78 17.66 26.94
C LEU A 250 5.09 16.90 26.74
N PHE A 251 5.04 15.56 26.66
CA PHE A 251 6.21 14.75 26.35
C PHE A 251 6.88 15.24 25.06
N TRP A 252 6.14 15.31 23.96
CA TRP A 252 6.67 15.77 22.68
C TRP A 252 7.09 17.24 22.69
N ARG A 253 6.31 18.11 23.35
CA ARG A 253 6.65 19.52 23.49
C ARG A 253 8.00 19.72 24.18
N TRP A 254 8.27 18.95 25.24
CA TRP A 254 9.53 19.03 25.97
C TRP A 254 10.67 18.33 25.23
N THR A 255 10.40 17.31 24.42
CA THR A 255 11.41 16.60 23.63
C THR A 255 11.87 17.39 22.40
N MET A 256 10.95 17.96 21.61
CA MET A 256 11.27 18.57 20.31
C MET A 256 10.76 20.01 20.14
N GLY A 257 10.30 20.66 21.21
CA GLY A 257 9.93 22.08 21.23
C GLY A 257 8.52 22.40 20.70
N PHE A 258 7.84 21.44 20.06
CA PHE A 258 6.45 21.54 19.60
C PHE A 258 5.72 20.21 19.79
N ASN A 259 4.40 20.21 19.65
CA ASN A 259 3.58 19.01 19.79
C ASN A 259 2.31 19.08 18.91
N ALA A 260 1.76 17.91 18.60
CA ALA A 260 0.42 17.77 18.04
C ALA A 260 -0.64 17.66 19.17
N THR A 261 -1.91 17.69 18.77
CA THR A 261 -3.07 17.23 19.57
C THR A 261 -3.39 15.77 19.27
N MET A 262 -4.26 15.16 20.08
CA MET A 262 -4.76 13.80 19.85
C MET A 262 -5.48 13.64 18.51
N GLU A 263 -6.13 14.67 17.95
CA GLU A 263 -6.75 14.58 16.62
C GLU A 263 -5.74 14.86 15.49
N SER A 264 -4.90 15.87 15.67
CA SER A 264 -4.02 16.34 14.60
C SER A 264 -2.88 15.36 14.30
N ILE A 265 -2.43 14.55 15.27
CA ILE A 265 -1.42 13.52 15.01
C ILE A 265 -1.90 12.49 13.98
N HIS A 266 -3.18 12.12 13.98
CA HIS A 266 -3.76 11.26 12.95
C HIS A 266 -3.81 11.94 11.59
N ARG A 267 -3.96 13.28 11.54
CA ARG A 267 -3.84 14.05 10.29
C ARG A 267 -2.41 14.04 9.76
N TRP A 268 -1.41 14.19 10.62
CA TRP A 268 0.01 14.05 10.23
C TRP A 268 0.28 12.66 9.67
N ALA A 269 -0.09 11.60 10.39
CA ALA A 269 0.09 10.22 9.95
C ALA A 269 -0.64 9.95 8.62
N TYR A 270 -1.89 10.43 8.49
CA TYR A 270 -2.71 10.30 7.29
C TYR A 270 -2.05 10.94 6.06
N TRP A 271 -1.57 12.18 6.19
CA TRP A 271 -0.92 12.88 5.08
C TRP A 271 0.43 12.26 4.71
N PHE A 272 1.24 11.84 5.68
CA PHE A 272 2.50 11.13 5.39
C PHE A 272 2.23 9.82 4.65
N ALA A 273 1.24 9.04 5.07
CA ALA A 273 0.89 7.79 4.40
C ALA A 273 0.38 8.02 2.96
N ILE A 274 -0.39 9.09 2.72
CA ILE A 274 -0.92 9.43 1.38
C ILE A 274 0.15 10.00 0.45
N LEU A 275 1.03 10.86 0.96
CA LEU A 275 2.02 11.54 0.13
C LEU A 275 3.07 10.57 -0.40
N CYS A 276 3.31 9.45 0.27
CA CYS A 276 4.16 8.37 -0.21
C CYS A 276 3.75 7.88 -1.62
N PRO A 277 2.57 7.25 -1.83
CA PRO A 277 2.19 6.79 -3.16
C PRO A 277 1.87 7.94 -4.14
N ILE A 278 1.45 9.12 -3.68
CA ILE A 278 1.24 10.27 -4.58
C ILE A 278 2.56 10.69 -5.23
N THR A 279 3.59 10.94 -4.44
CA THR A 279 4.91 11.31 -4.95
C THR A 279 5.57 10.18 -5.72
N GLY A 280 5.48 8.93 -5.24
CA GLY A 280 5.92 7.76 -6.01
C GLY A 280 5.28 7.70 -7.39
N GLY A 281 3.96 7.90 -7.49
CA GLY A 281 3.26 7.90 -8.78
C GLY A 281 3.67 9.06 -9.68
N ILE A 282 3.88 10.27 -9.14
CA ILE A 282 4.41 11.39 -9.93
C ILE A 282 5.81 11.07 -10.46
N GLY A 283 6.69 10.51 -9.63
CA GLY A 283 8.04 10.14 -10.02
C GLY A 283 8.09 9.12 -11.14
N ILE A 284 7.27 8.06 -11.05
CA ILE A 284 7.13 7.07 -12.13
C ILE A 284 6.56 7.71 -13.38
N LEU A 285 5.48 8.49 -13.26
CA LEU A 285 4.80 9.10 -14.41
C LEU A 285 5.74 9.94 -15.27
N LEU A 286 6.63 10.73 -14.66
CA LEU A 286 7.62 11.58 -15.34
C LEU A 286 8.77 10.78 -15.96
N THR A 287 9.00 9.54 -15.53
CA THR A 287 10.14 8.73 -15.95
C THR A 287 9.87 8.08 -17.32
N GLY A 288 10.69 8.45 -18.30
CA GLY A 288 10.55 8.08 -19.73
C GLY A 288 9.55 8.93 -20.52
N THR A 289 8.65 9.66 -19.85
CA THR A 289 7.72 10.59 -20.52
C THR A 289 8.26 12.02 -20.57
N VAL A 290 9.02 12.42 -19.55
CA VAL A 290 9.61 13.76 -19.39
C VAL A 290 11.11 13.69 -19.16
N VAL A 291 11.58 12.70 -18.39
CA VAL A 291 13.01 12.52 -18.07
C VAL A 291 13.45 11.11 -18.40
N ASP A 292 14.43 10.99 -19.29
CA ASP A 292 14.98 9.70 -19.75
C ASP A 292 16.18 9.23 -18.89
N ASN A 293 16.86 10.16 -18.19
CA ASN A 293 17.98 9.86 -17.31
C ASN A 293 17.98 10.80 -16.10
N TRP A 294 17.67 10.26 -14.91
CA TRP A 294 17.58 11.03 -13.68
C TRP A 294 18.93 11.53 -13.15
N TYR A 295 20.00 10.78 -13.36
CA TYR A 295 21.35 11.22 -13.00
C TYR A 295 21.77 12.44 -13.82
N GLU A 296 21.61 12.39 -15.14
CA GLU A 296 21.92 13.53 -16.01
C GLU A 296 21.03 14.74 -15.71
N TRP A 297 19.74 14.51 -15.43
CA TRP A 297 18.85 15.55 -14.91
C TRP A 297 19.41 16.16 -13.61
N GLY A 298 19.90 15.33 -12.69
CA GLY A 298 20.53 15.78 -11.45
C GLY A 298 21.81 16.58 -11.66
N VAL A 299 22.65 16.19 -12.64
CA VAL A 299 23.85 16.96 -13.03
C VAL A 299 23.43 18.33 -13.56
N LYS A 300 22.46 18.37 -14.48
CA LYS A 300 21.93 19.62 -15.05
C LYS A 300 21.40 20.58 -13.98
N HIS A 301 20.79 20.04 -12.92
CA HIS A 301 20.22 20.82 -11.83
C HIS A 301 21.13 20.96 -10.61
N LEU A 302 22.42 20.62 -10.73
CA LEU A 302 23.46 20.83 -9.72
C LEU A 302 23.17 20.16 -8.36
N ILE A 303 22.50 19.00 -8.38
CA ILE A 303 22.21 18.21 -7.17
C ILE A 303 23.07 16.94 -7.06
N VAL A 304 23.85 16.63 -8.11
CA VAL A 304 24.82 15.54 -8.09
C VAL A 304 26.11 16.05 -7.46
N PRO A 305 26.59 15.47 -6.34
CA PRO A 305 27.84 15.87 -5.75
C PRO A 305 29.02 15.47 -6.66
N ALA A 306 30.00 16.36 -6.79
CA ALA A 306 31.29 16.00 -7.38
C ALA A 306 32.12 15.23 -6.34
N ASP A 307 32.60 14.04 -6.68
CA ASP A 307 33.53 13.29 -5.85
C ASP A 307 34.95 13.42 -6.42
N PRO A 308 35.84 14.20 -5.76
CA PRO A 308 37.21 14.40 -6.21
C PRO A 308 38.10 13.15 -6.04
N ASN A 309 37.63 12.12 -5.32
CA ASN A 309 38.34 10.86 -5.11
C ASN A 309 37.88 9.75 -6.08
N MET A 310 36.98 10.06 -7.03
CA MET A 310 36.61 9.12 -8.08
C MET A 310 37.83 8.73 -8.92
N TRP A 311 37.83 7.47 -9.35
CA TRP A 311 38.84 6.95 -10.26
C TRP A 311 38.93 7.83 -11.52
N PRO A 312 40.11 7.96 -12.15
CA PRO A 312 40.26 8.69 -13.40
C PRO A 312 39.21 8.22 -14.42
N ALA A 313 38.63 9.16 -15.18
CA ALA A 313 37.63 8.83 -16.18
C ALA A 313 38.19 7.81 -17.17
N THR A 314 37.58 6.62 -17.22
CA THR A 314 37.90 5.62 -18.23
C THR A 314 37.24 6.06 -19.54
N PRO A 315 38.01 6.38 -20.60
CA PRO A 315 37.43 6.75 -21.87
C PRO A 315 36.63 5.59 -22.48
N PRO A 316 35.60 5.86 -23.31
CA PRO A 316 34.90 4.81 -24.03
C PRO A 316 35.89 3.98 -24.86
N PRO A 317 35.77 2.65 -24.91
CA PRO A 317 36.56 1.85 -25.83
C PRO A 317 36.28 2.30 -27.27
N VAL A 318 37.37 2.44 -28.05
CA VAL A 318 37.35 2.83 -29.47
C VAL A 318 36.90 1.66 -30.34
#